data_AF-A0A1M7KV52-F1
#
_entry.id   AF-A0A1M7KV52-F1
#
_cell.length_a   1.000
_cell.length_b   1.000
_cell.length_c   1.000
_cell.angle_alpha   90.00
_cell.angle_beta   90.00
_cell.angle_gamma   90.00
#
_symmetry.space_group_name_H-M   'P 1'
#
loop_
_entity.id
_entity.type
_entity.pdbx_description
1 polymer ?
#
loop_
_entity_poly.entity_id
_entity_poly.type
_entity_poly.pdbx_seq_one_letter_code
_entity_poly.pdbx_strand_id
1 'polypeptide(L)'
;MPAKFIGAVATVATACVITLSENARAEIFITTAAITRGELVIVGRVRRPREHSVRLKIGPSKTVQVESSSTGGFRWVGPEFPSTCIVEITSGEDKREVVIENCGLPGPPGPAGPPGPAGPSGPAGPKGDAGEAAKQ
;
A
#
# COMPACT_ATOMS: atom_id res chain seq x y z
N MET A 1 31.92 -20.51 -72.05
CA MET A 1 30.65 -19.87 -71.61
C MET A 1 29.55 -20.87 -71.94
N PRO A 2 28.77 -21.43 -70.99
CA PRO A 2 28.08 -20.76 -69.88
C PRO A 2 28.02 -21.53 -68.52
N ALA A 3 27.55 -20.78 -67.51
CA ALA A 3 26.74 -21.16 -66.35
C ALA A 3 27.25 -22.18 -65.31
N LYS A 4 27.42 -21.68 -64.07
CA LYS A 4 26.83 -22.32 -62.88
C LYS A 4 26.63 -21.29 -61.77
N PHE A 5 25.36 -20.95 -61.55
CA PHE A 5 24.87 -20.26 -60.36
C PHE A 5 25.13 -21.14 -59.13
N ILE A 6 25.72 -20.58 -58.08
CA ILE A 6 25.65 -21.15 -56.74
C ILE A 6 25.19 -20.00 -55.82
N GLY A 7 23.91 -20.00 -55.52
CA GLY A 7 23.31 -19.10 -54.54
C GLY A 7 23.80 -19.45 -53.14
N ALA A 8 24.27 -18.44 -52.40
CA ALA A 8 24.51 -18.56 -50.98
C ALA A 8 23.16 -18.43 -50.25
N VAL A 9 22.71 -19.55 -49.66
CA VAL A 9 21.52 -19.60 -48.80
C VAL A 9 21.86 -18.97 -47.46
N ALA A 10 21.25 -17.82 -47.16
CA ALA A 10 21.30 -17.22 -45.84
C ALA A 10 20.34 -17.98 -44.90
N THR A 11 20.87 -18.77 -43.98
CA THR A 11 20.11 -19.30 -42.85
C THR A 11 20.30 -18.38 -41.64
N VAL A 12 19.37 -17.44 -41.46
CA VAL A 12 19.18 -16.75 -40.19
C VAL A 12 18.58 -17.76 -39.22
N ALA A 13 19.39 -18.31 -38.32
CA ALA A 13 18.92 -19.11 -37.20
C ALA A 13 18.26 -18.18 -36.18
N THR A 14 16.99 -17.84 -36.42
CA THR A 14 16.13 -17.23 -35.41
C THR A 14 15.81 -18.29 -34.37
N ALA A 15 16.65 -18.41 -33.34
CA ALA A 15 16.33 -19.16 -32.14
C ALA A 15 15.16 -18.44 -31.46
N CYS A 16 13.93 -18.86 -31.78
CA CYS A 16 12.74 -18.43 -31.07
C CYS A 16 12.82 -19.03 -29.65
N VAL A 17 13.20 -18.19 -28.69
CA VAL A 17 13.19 -18.49 -27.26
C VAL A 17 11.73 -18.70 -26.87
N ILE A 18 11.27 -19.94 -26.90
CA ILE A 18 9.98 -20.33 -26.32
C ILE A 18 10.24 -20.76 -24.88
N THR A 19 10.40 -19.78 -23.99
CA THR A 19 10.09 -20.00 -22.58
C THR A 19 8.57 -20.05 -22.46
N LEU A 20 7.98 -21.22 -22.73
CA LEU A 20 6.64 -21.55 -22.26
C LEU A 20 6.74 -21.73 -20.75
N SER A 21 6.81 -20.61 -20.04
CA SER A 21 6.45 -20.61 -18.63
C SER A 21 4.94 -20.69 -18.61
N GLU A 22 4.40 -21.91 -18.56
CA GLU A 22 3.04 -22.14 -18.11
C GLU A 22 2.98 -21.70 -16.64
N ASN A 23 2.86 -20.39 -16.43
CA ASN A 23 2.57 -19.82 -15.15
C ASN A 23 1.17 -20.32 -14.79
N ALA A 24 1.10 -21.48 -14.15
CA ALA A 24 -0.07 -21.92 -13.42
C ALA A 24 -0.28 -20.92 -12.27
N ARG A 25 -0.87 -19.75 -12.60
CA ARG A 25 -1.17 -18.66 -11.67
C ARG A 25 -1.78 -19.28 -10.41
N ALA A 26 -1.16 -19.11 -9.25
CA ALA A 26 -1.80 -19.49 -8.00
C ALA A 26 -3.01 -18.56 -7.86
N GLU A 27 -4.16 -19.08 -8.25
CA GLU A 27 -5.39 -18.32 -8.18
C GLU A 27 -5.74 -18.14 -6.70
N ILE A 28 -5.56 -16.92 -6.20
CA ILE A 28 -5.92 -16.51 -4.84
C ILE A 28 -7.43 -16.30 -4.81
N PHE A 29 -8.15 -17.08 -4.01
CA PHE A 29 -9.60 -16.94 -3.83
C PHE A 29 -9.92 -16.34 -2.47
N ILE A 30 -10.55 -15.17 -2.46
CA ILE A 30 -11.04 -14.55 -1.24
C ILE A 30 -12.52 -14.85 -1.10
N THR A 31 -12.90 -15.42 0.05
CA THR A 31 -14.29 -15.73 0.40
C THR A 31 -14.89 -14.62 1.24
N THR A 32 -14.09 -13.95 2.06
CA THR A 32 -14.54 -12.84 2.90
C THR A 32 -13.42 -11.82 3.01
N ALA A 33 -13.74 -10.56 2.77
CA ALA A 33 -12.90 -9.41 3.10
C ALA A 33 -13.82 -8.30 3.59
N ALA A 34 -14.05 -8.25 4.90
CA ALA A 34 -15.08 -7.39 5.47
C ALA A 34 -14.68 -6.90 6.87
N ILE A 35 -15.16 -5.71 7.24
CA ILE A 35 -15.12 -5.24 8.61
C ILE A 35 -16.36 -5.77 9.35
N THR A 36 -16.13 -6.61 10.35
CA THR A 36 -17.18 -7.26 11.14
C THR A 36 -16.94 -7.02 12.62
N ARG A 37 -17.91 -6.40 13.31
CA ARG A 37 -17.83 -6.09 14.76
C ARG A 37 -16.55 -5.35 15.16
N GLY A 38 -16.07 -4.45 14.30
CA GLY A 38 -14.87 -3.64 14.56
C GLY A 38 -13.54 -4.32 14.22
N GLU A 39 -13.57 -5.53 13.64
CA GLU A 39 -12.36 -6.22 13.20
C GLU A 39 -12.39 -6.44 11.68
N LEU A 40 -11.25 -6.27 11.03
CA LEU A 40 -11.05 -6.67 9.65
C LEU A 40 -10.88 -8.18 9.59
N VAL A 41 -11.80 -8.85 8.89
CA VAL A 41 -11.82 -10.29 8.70
C VAL A 41 -11.48 -10.60 7.24
N ILE A 42 -10.39 -11.34 7.04
CA ILE A 42 -9.96 -11.80 5.72
C ILE A 42 -9.90 -13.32 5.74
N VAL A 43 -10.69 -13.96 4.88
CA VAL A 43 -10.73 -15.41 4.73
C VAL A 43 -10.59 -15.75 3.25
N GLY A 44 -9.71 -16.69 2.95
CA GLY A 44 -9.50 -17.12 1.58
C GLY A 44 -8.77 -18.45 1.49
N ARG A 45 -8.43 -18.80 0.25
CA ARG A 45 -7.69 -20.00 -0.09
C ARG A 45 -6.68 -19.70 -1.19
N VAL A 46 -5.51 -20.33 -1.10
CA VAL A 46 -4.47 -20.29 -2.13
C VAL A 46 -4.32 -21.69 -2.76
N ARG A 47 -4.30 -21.77 -4.10
CA ARG A 47 -4.25 -23.06 -4.82
C ARG A 47 -2.88 -23.76 -4.76
N ARG A 48 -1.79 -23.06 -4.44
CA ARG A 48 -0.45 -23.66 -4.33
C ARG A 48 -0.10 -23.89 -2.85
N PRO A 49 -0.34 -25.10 -2.29
CA PRO A 49 -0.01 -25.40 -0.90
C PRO A 49 1.50 -25.51 -0.62
N ARG A 50 2.37 -25.48 -1.64
CA ARG A 50 3.83 -25.49 -1.44
C ARG A 50 4.35 -24.20 -0.80
N GLU A 51 3.60 -23.12 -0.90
CA GLU A 51 3.93 -21.84 -0.30
C GLU A 51 2.97 -21.57 0.85
N HIS A 52 3.42 -21.93 2.06
CA HIS A 52 2.61 -21.83 3.26
C HIS A 52 2.41 -20.40 3.74
N SER A 53 3.02 -19.39 3.12
CA SER A 53 2.89 -18.01 3.55
C SER A 53 2.01 -17.18 2.62
N VAL A 54 1.03 -16.50 3.21
CA VAL A 54 0.21 -15.47 2.59
C VAL A 54 0.57 -14.13 3.22
N ARG A 55 0.90 -13.13 2.40
CA ARG A 55 1.20 -11.78 2.87
C ARG A 55 0.00 -10.88 2.59
N LEU A 56 -0.46 -10.17 3.62
CA LEU A 56 -1.58 -9.24 3.58
C LEU A 56 -1.05 -7.84 3.83
N LYS A 57 -1.08 -6.98 2.81
CA LYS A 57 -0.77 -5.55 2.95
C LYS A 57 -2.08 -4.81 3.15
N ILE A 58 -2.38 -4.50 4.41
CA ILE A 58 -3.64 -3.89 4.86
C ILE A 58 -3.59 -2.36 4.76
N GLY A 59 -2.41 -1.78 4.61
CA GLY A 59 -2.25 -0.35 4.38
C GLY A 59 -0.79 0.03 4.16
N PRO A 60 -0.46 1.33 4.09
CA PRO A 60 0.91 1.80 3.87
C PRO A 60 1.86 1.41 5.01
N SER A 61 1.33 1.26 6.24
CA SER A 61 2.11 1.01 7.45
C SER A 61 2.05 -0.44 7.95
N LYS A 62 1.13 -1.26 7.43
CA LYS A 62 0.87 -2.59 7.99
C LYS A 62 0.86 -3.67 6.93
N THR A 63 1.78 -4.60 7.10
CA THR A 63 1.86 -5.85 6.36
C THR A 63 1.89 -7.00 7.36
N VAL A 64 1.06 -8.01 7.16
CA VAL A 64 0.98 -9.21 8.00
C VAL A 64 1.28 -10.43 7.17
N GLN A 65 2.02 -11.38 7.74
CA GLN A 65 2.25 -12.68 7.15
C GLN A 65 1.41 -13.72 7.90
N VAL A 66 0.67 -14.52 7.16
CA VAL A 66 -0.29 -15.49 7.67
C VAL A 66 0.04 -16.83 7.06
N GLU A 67 0.06 -17.89 7.86
CA GLU A 67 0.26 -19.22 7.33
C GLU A 67 -1.04 -19.80 6.76
N SER A 68 -0.96 -20.38 5.57
CA SER A 68 -2.04 -21.15 4.98
C SER A 68 -2.01 -22.58 5.52
N SER A 69 -3.19 -23.13 5.77
CA SER A 69 -3.36 -24.53 6.16
C SER A 69 -2.91 -25.49 5.06
N SER A 70 -2.86 -26.79 5.36
CA SER A 70 -2.58 -27.85 4.39
C SER A 70 -3.53 -27.87 3.19
N THR A 71 -4.75 -27.34 3.34
CA THR A 71 -5.75 -27.20 2.27
C THR A 71 -5.63 -25.88 1.50
N GLY A 72 -4.62 -25.06 1.83
CA GLY A 72 -4.42 -23.71 1.29
C GLY A 72 -5.35 -22.66 1.89
N GLY A 73 -6.27 -23.03 2.79
CA GLY A 73 -7.16 -22.09 3.46
C GLY A 73 -6.40 -21.22 4.46
N PHE A 74 -6.71 -19.93 4.53
CA PHE A 74 -6.16 -19.00 5.51
C PHE A 74 -7.25 -18.10 6.08
N ARG A 75 -7.05 -17.65 7.32
CA ARG A 75 -7.93 -16.73 8.01
C ARG A 75 -7.11 -15.76 8.83
N TRP A 76 -7.39 -14.48 8.67
CA TRP A 76 -6.81 -13.41 9.44
C TRP A 76 -7.89 -12.51 10.01
N VAL A 77 -7.71 -12.10 11.26
CA VAL A 77 -8.60 -11.19 11.98
C VAL A 77 -7.75 -10.24 12.79
N GLY A 78 -8.07 -8.96 12.72
CA GLY A 78 -7.42 -7.95 13.57
C GLY A 78 -8.16 -6.61 13.57
N PRO A 79 -7.81 -5.71 14.51
CA PRO A 79 -8.42 -4.38 14.66
C PRO A 79 -7.97 -3.35 13.61
N GLU A 80 -7.25 -3.76 12.57
CA GLU A 80 -6.69 -2.87 11.56
C GLU A 80 -7.75 -2.29 10.62
N PHE A 81 -7.76 -0.97 10.49
CA PHE A 81 -8.59 -0.25 9.52
C PHE A 81 -7.72 0.31 8.37
N PRO A 82 -7.87 -0.18 7.13
CA PRO A 82 -7.19 0.36 5.96
C PRO A 82 -7.62 1.80 5.69
N SER A 83 -6.68 2.67 5.31
CA SER A 83 -7.03 4.02 4.82
C SER A 83 -7.63 4.01 3.41
N THR A 84 -7.30 3.00 2.60
CA THR A 84 -7.71 2.89 1.19
C THR A 84 -8.83 1.90 0.95
N CYS A 85 -9.31 1.19 1.98
CA CYS A 85 -10.28 0.10 1.88
C CYS A 85 -9.93 -1.03 0.90
N ILE A 86 -8.66 -1.12 0.50
CA ILE A 86 -8.13 -2.14 -0.40
C ILE A 86 -7.00 -2.85 0.31
N VAL A 87 -7.04 -4.18 0.29
CA VAL A 87 -5.95 -5.04 0.73
C VAL A 87 -5.28 -5.67 -0.49
N GLU A 88 -3.96 -5.68 -0.50
CA GLU A 88 -3.16 -6.50 -1.42
C GLU A 88 -2.80 -7.82 -0.73
N ILE A 89 -3.24 -8.93 -1.31
CA ILE A 89 -2.89 -10.29 -0.90
C ILE A 89 -1.82 -10.81 -1.85
N THR A 90 -0.70 -11.28 -1.30
CA THR A 90 0.38 -11.90 -2.06
C THR A 90 0.61 -13.34 -1.58
N SER A 91 0.74 -14.28 -2.51
CA SER A 91 1.15 -15.66 -2.26
C SER A 91 2.11 -16.06 -3.37
N GLY A 92 3.39 -16.21 -3.03
CA GLY A 92 4.45 -16.36 -4.03
C GLY A 92 4.52 -15.18 -4.98
N GLU A 93 4.43 -15.48 -6.27
CA GLU A 93 4.41 -14.48 -7.35
C GLU A 93 3.00 -13.92 -7.61
N ASP A 94 1.97 -14.57 -7.09
CA ASP A 94 0.59 -14.17 -7.33
C ASP A 94 0.17 -13.06 -6.38
N LYS A 95 -0.46 -12.04 -6.95
CA LYS A 95 -0.96 -10.86 -6.25
C LYS A 95 -2.42 -10.62 -6.60
N ARG A 96 -3.20 -10.22 -5.59
CA ARG A 96 -4.60 -9.87 -5.77
C ARG A 96 -4.97 -8.71 -4.87
N GLU A 97 -5.59 -7.68 -5.45
CA GLU A 97 -6.20 -6.60 -4.70
C GLU A 97 -7.69 -6.90 -4.47
N VAL A 98 -8.16 -6.66 -3.25
CA VAL A 98 -9.56 -6.88 -2.87
C VAL A 98 -10.09 -5.70 -2.09
N VAL A 99 -11.29 -5.26 -2.47
CA VAL A 99 -12.04 -4.22 -1.77
C VAL A 99 -12.68 -4.82 -0.53
N ILE A 100 -12.59 -4.10 0.58
CA ILE A 100 -13.12 -4.53 1.87
C ILE A 100 -14.55 -4.05 2.04
N GLU A 101 -15.45 -4.99 2.30
CA GLU A 101 -16.84 -4.71 2.62
C GLU A 101 -16.97 -3.97 3.96
N ASN A 102 -17.94 -3.07 4.05
CA ASN A 102 -18.18 -2.20 5.22
C ASN A 102 -16.97 -1.32 5.60
N CYS A 103 -16.03 -1.11 4.69
CA CYS A 103 -14.95 -0.16 4.90
C CYS A 103 -15.38 1.26 4.51
N GLY A 104 -15.31 2.18 5.47
CA GLY A 104 -15.51 3.60 5.25
C GLY A 104 -14.18 4.32 5.08
N LEU A 105 -14.08 5.19 4.07
CA LEU A 105 -12.92 6.07 3.93
C LEU A 105 -12.85 7.06 5.11
N PRO A 106 -11.63 7.47 5.53
CA PRO A 106 -11.48 8.54 6.51
C PRO A 106 -12.25 9.79 6.09
N GLY A 107 -12.89 10.45 7.05
CA GLY A 107 -13.53 11.74 6.82
C GLY A 107 -12.51 12.81 6.40
N PRO A 108 -12.97 13.92 5.79
CA PRO A 108 -12.08 15.04 5.50
C PRO A 108 -11.45 15.59 6.79
N PRO A 109 -10.26 16.22 6.71
CA PRO A 109 -9.69 16.94 7.84
C PRO A 109 -10.68 17.95 8.42
N GLY A 110 -10.66 18.13 9.75
CA GLY A 110 -11.47 19.15 10.40
C GLY A 110 -11.11 20.58 9.95
N PRO A 111 -12.01 21.55 10.15
CA PRO A 111 -11.69 22.95 9.88
C PRO A 111 -10.51 23.43 10.75
N ALA A 112 -9.81 24.46 10.29
CA ALA A 112 -8.80 25.12 11.11
C ALA A 112 -9.42 25.67 12.41
N GLY A 113 -8.67 25.62 13.51
CA GLY A 113 -9.10 26.21 14.78
C GLY A 113 -9.23 27.73 14.70
N PRO A 114 -9.99 28.36 15.62
CA PRO A 114 -10.09 29.82 15.67
C PRO A 114 -8.72 30.46 15.99
N PRO A 115 -8.50 31.74 15.62
CA PRO A 115 -7.33 32.49 16.06
C PRO A 115 -7.16 32.46 17.59
N GLY A 116 -5.91 32.41 18.05
CA GLY A 116 -5.61 32.52 19.47
C GLY A 116 -6.01 33.88 20.07
N PRO A 117 -6.15 33.98 21.40
CA PRO A 117 -6.44 35.24 22.06
C PRO A 117 -5.31 36.26 21.83
N ALA A 118 -5.65 37.55 21.89
CA ALA A 118 -4.66 38.61 21.89
C ALA A 118 -3.70 38.43 23.08
N GLY A 119 -2.42 38.75 22.86
CA GLY A 119 -1.42 38.75 23.94
C GLY A 119 -1.73 39.82 25.00
N PRO A 120 -1.17 39.68 26.21
CA PRO A 120 -1.33 40.69 27.26
C PRO A 120 -0.70 42.03 26.84
N SER A 121 -1.23 43.12 27.40
CA SER A 121 -0.61 44.44 27.27
C SER A 121 0.85 44.43 27.75
N GLY A 122 1.71 45.19 27.06
CA GLY A 122 3.09 45.40 27.49
C GLY A 122 3.19 46.15 28.83
N PRO A 123 4.33 46.06 29.53
CA PRO A 123 4.56 46.82 30.76
C PRO A 123 4.57 48.32 30.50
N ALA A 124 4.27 49.12 31.53
CA ALA A 124 4.41 50.56 31.48
C ALA A 124 5.86 50.97 31.18
N GLY A 125 6.04 52.02 30.37
CA GLY A 125 7.37 52.56 30.07
C GLY A 125 8.05 53.20 31.30
N PRO A 126 9.38 53.34 31.28
CA PRO A 126 10.09 54.04 32.36
C PRO A 126 9.65 55.51 32.46
N LYS A 127 9.69 56.06 33.67
CA LYS A 127 9.48 57.50 33.89
C LYS A 127 10.62 58.27 33.20
N GLY A 128 10.29 59.30 32.42
CA GLY A 128 11.29 60.17 31.81
C GLY A 128 12.15 60.88 32.87
N ASP A 129 13.43 61.09 32.54
CA ASP A 129 14.36 61.82 33.41
C ASP A 129 13.84 63.25 33.65
N ALA A 130 14.02 63.74 34.88
CA ALA A 130 13.70 65.12 35.20
C ALA A 130 14.59 66.04 34.36
N GLY A 131 13.98 66.92 33.56
CA GLY A 131 14.72 67.89 32.75
C GLY A 131 15.64 68.71 33.64
N GLU A 132 16.93 68.65 33.36
CA GLU A 132 17.95 69.46 34.02
C GLU A 132 17.62 70.92 33.73
N ALA A 133 17.10 71.63 34.74
CA ALA A 133 16.82 73.06 34.62
C ALA A 133 18.15 73.76 34.36
N ALA A 134 18.28 74.35 33.16
CA ALA A 134 19.41 75.17 32.77
C ALA A 134 19.77 76.18 33.87
N LYS A 135 20.88 75.93 34.56
CA LYS A 135 21.58 76.95 35.33
C LYS A 135 22.70 77.48 34.44
N GLN A 136 22.51 78.72 34.00
CA GLN A 136 23.55 79.61 33.47
C GLN A 136 24.69 79.76 34.48
#